data_AF-A0A7Y0CPM1-F1
#
_entry.id   AF-A0A7Y0CPM1-F1
#
_cell.length_a   1.000
_cell.length_b   1.000
_cell.length_c   1.000
_cell.angle_alpha   90.00
_cell.angle_beta   90.00
_cell.angle_gamma   90.00
#
_symmetry.space_group_name_H-M   'P 1'
#
loop_
_entity.id
_entity.type
_entity.pdbx_description
1 polymer ?
#
loop_
_entity_poly.entity_id
_entity_poly.type
_entity_poly.pdbx_seq_one_letter_code
_entity_poly.pdbx_strand_id
1 'polypeptide(L)' 'MASVEDGMKWAAMQADWQAVNQEARTARVRVTQAFMKSAAAQGAGPTTGQLDLAEKLEQAADEKRLAMDEFLKRVFD' A
#
# COMPACT_ATOMS: atom_id res chain seq x y z
N MET A 1 3.87 -14.90 25.38
CA MET A 1 4.57 -15.95 24.60
C MET A 1 3.77 -16.14 23.32
N ALA A 2 4.37 -15.85 22.16
CA ALA A 2 3.72 -15.98 20.87
C ALA A 2 3.40 -17.45 20.55
N SER A 3 2.22 -17.71 20.01
CA SER A 3 1.75 -19.03 19.61
C SER A 3 1.89 -19.27 18.10
N VAL A 4 1.70 -20.52 17.66
CA VAL A 4 1.61 -20.86 16.23
C VAL A 4 0.42 -20.15 15.57
N GLU A 5 -0.69 -19.99 16.30
CA GLU A 5 -1.87 -19.27 15.83
C GLU A 5 -1.56 -17.78 15.58
N ASP A 6 -0.77 -17.15 16.46
CA ASP A 6 -0.31 -15.78 16.26
C ASP A 6 0.54 -15.64 14.99
N GLY A 7 1.39 -16.64 14.72
CA GLY A 7 2.18 -16.72 13.49
C GLY A 7 1.32 -16.83 12.22
N MET A 8 0.28 -17.67 12.25
CA MET A 8 -0.67 -17.80 11.14
C MET A 8 -1.45 -16.50 10.90
N LYS A 9 -1.89 -15.85 11.98
CA LYS A 9 -2.61 -14.57 11.90
C LYS A 9 -1.72 -13.46 11.34
N TRP A 10 -0.46 -13.38 11.79
CA TRP A 10 0.50 -12.43 11.25
C TRP A 10 0.75 -12.64 9.76
N ALA A 11 0.93 -13.90 9.32
CA ALA A 11 1.13 -14.22 7.91
C ALA A 11 -0.07 -13.79 7.03
N ALA A 12 -1.30 -13.98 7.53
CA ALA A 12 -2.50 -13.51 6.84
C ALA A 12 -2.55 -11.97 6.73
N MET A 13 -2.22 -11.25 7.82
CA MET A 13 -2.14 -9.78 7.81
C MET A 13 -1.05 -9.28 6.85
N GLN A 14 0.10 -9.94 6.82
CA GLN A 14 1.19 -9.62 5.91
C GLN A 14 0.78 -9.81 4.45
N ALA A 15 0.10 -10.90 4.11
CA ALA A 15 -0.37 -11.17 2.75
C ALA A 15 -1.37 -10.11 2.27
N ASP A 16 -2.30 -9.72 3.13
CA ASP A 16 -3.29 -8.67 2.87
C ASP A 16 -2.63 -7.29 2.69
N TRP A 17 -1.66 -6.95 3.56
CA TRP A 17 -0.85 -5.73 3.38
C TRP A 17 -0.07 -5.74 2.06
N GLN A 18 0.56 -6.87 1.70
CA GLN A 18 1.33 -7.00 0.46
C GLN A 18 0.47 -6.77 -0.78
N ALA A 19 -0.76 -7.30 -0.80
CA ALA A 19 -1.69 -7.11 -1.91
C ALA A 19 -1.99 -5.62 -2.13
N VAL A 20 -2.41 -4.91 -1.07
CA VAL A 20 -2.75 -3.48 -1.16
C VAL A 20 -1.53 -2.62 -1.46
N ASN A 21 -0.37 -2.92 -0.87
CA ASN A 21 0.87 -2.20 -1.14
C ASN A 21 1.33 -2.36 -2.61
N GLN A 22 1.11 -3.53 -3.22
CA GLN A 22 1.42 -3.75 -4.63
C GLN A 22 0.50 -2.95 -5.57
N GLU A 23 -0.78 -2.84 -5.22
CA GLU A 23 -1.73 -1.97 -5.92
C GLU A 23 -1.33 -0.49 -5.79
N ALA A 24 -0.99 -0.03 -4.58
CA ALA A 24 -0.51 1.33 -4.34
C ALA A 24 0.76 1.65 -5.15
N ARG A 25 1.73 0.73 -5.20
CA ARG A 25 2.93 0.85 -6.05
C ARG A 25 2.57 0.98 -7.52
N THR A 26 1.64 0.16 -7.99
CA THR A 26 1.18 0.21 -9.38
C THR A 26 0.51 1.55 -9.72
N ALA A 27 -0.34 2.05 -8.82
CA ALA A 27 -1.00 3.35 -8.98
C ALA A 27 0.02 4.49 -9.05
N ARG A 28 0.99 4.52 -8.13
CA ARG A 28 2.12 5.48 -8.18
C ARG A 28 2.88 5.43 -9.48
N VAL A 29 3.26 4.24 -9.96
CA VAL A 29 4.00 4.10 -11.22
C VAL A 29 3.20 4.71 -12.38
N ARG A 30 1.88 4.48 -12.42
CA ARG A 30 1.01 5.08 -13.44
C ARG A 30 0.97 6.61 -13.34
N VAL A 31 0.87 7.16 -12.14
CA VAL A 31 0.94 8.62 -11.90
C VAL A 31 2.28 9.18 -12.38
N THR A 32 3.40 8.57 -11.99
CA THR A 32 4.74 9.00 -12.42
C THR A 32 4.90 8.93 -13.93
N GLN A 33 4.42 7.85 -14.57
CA GLN A 33 4.45 7.72 -16.03
C GLN A 33 3.63 8.81 -16.72
N ALA A 34 2.44 9.13 -16.21
CA ALA A 34 1.61 10.21 -16.76
C ALA A 34 2.31 11.57 -16.60
N PHE A 35 2.94 11.81 -15.45
CA PHE A 35 3.72 13.02 -15.21
C PHE A 35 4.90 13.14 -16.20
N MET A 36 5.67 12.07 -16.38
CA MET A 36 6.79 12.03 -17.32
C MET A 36 6.35 12.26 -18.77
N LYS A 37 5.23 11.65 -19.19
CA LYS A 37 4.67 11.86 -20.53
C LYS A 37 4.25 13.32 -20.74
N SER A 38 3.61 13.92 -19.74
CA SER A 38 3.22 15.34 -19.79
C SER A 38 4.42 16.27 -19.87
N ALA A 39 5.46 16.01 -19.06
CA ALA A 39 6.69 16.79 -19.07
C ALA A 39 7.43 16.72 -20.41
N ALA A 40 7.33 15.58 -21.11
CA ALA A 40 7.88 15.39 -22.45
C ALA A 40 6.98 15.94 -23.58
N ALA A 41 5.86 16.59 -23.28
CA ALA A 41 4.82 16.99 -24.24
C ALA A 41 4.23 15.83 -25.08
N GLN A 42 4.30 14.60 -24.54
CA GLN A 42 3.85 13.36 -25.19
C GLN A 42 2.50 12.84 -24.66
N GLY A 43 1.79 13.63 -23.86
CA GLY A 43 0.49 13.24 -23.31
C GLY A 43 -0.02 14.22 -22.27
N ALA A 44 -1.19 13.92 -21.70
CA ALA A 44 -1.72 14.65 -20.55
C ALA A 44 -1.05 14.18 -19.26
N GLY A 45 -0.98 15.09 -18.28
CA GLY A 45 -0.57 14.78 -16.91
C GLY A 45 -1.53 13.80 -16.22
N PRO A 46 -1.17 13.35 -15.01
CA PRO A 46 -2.04 12.49 -14.22
C PRO A 46 -3.37 13.21 -13.95
N THR A 47 -4.47 12.48 -14.06
CA THR A 47 -5.79 13.02 -13.71
C THR A 47 -5.96 13.07 -12.19
N THR A 48 -6.85 13.93 -11.70
CA THR A 48 -7.21 13.97 -10.27
C THR A 48 -7.63 12.59 -9.77
N GLY A 49 -8.43 11.85 -10.55
CA GLY A 49 -8.83 10.48 -10.18
C GLY A 49 -7.67 9.49 -10.07
N GLN A 50 -6.58 9.67 -10.83
CA GLN A 50 -5.37 8.85 -10.70
C GLN A 50 -4.58 9.20 -9.43
N LEU A 51 -4.52 10.48 -9.09
CA LEU A 51 -3.89 10.96 -7.84
C LEU A 51 -4.67 10.47 -6.62
N ASP A 52 -5.99 10.68 -6.60
CA ASP A 52 -6.87 10.25 -5.51
C ASP A 52 -6.82 8.73 -5.29
N LEU A 53 -6.77 7.95 -6.38
CA LEU A 53 -6.64 6.50 -6.29
C LEU A 53 -5.29 6.08 -5.68
N ALA A 54 -4.19 6.72 -6.10
CA ALA A 54 -2.87 6.43 -5.56
C ALA A 54 -2.81 6.77 -4.05
N GLU A 55 -3.33 7.94 -3.66
CA GLU A 55 -3.40 8.37 -2.26
C GLU A 55 -4.22 7.40 -1.41
N LYS A 56 -5.42 7.01 -1.86
CA LYS A 56 -6.28 6.07 -1.12
C LYS A 56 -5.63 4.71 -0.93
N LEU A 57 -4.95 4.19 -1.95
CA LEU A 57 -4.26 2.90 -1.86
C LEU A 57 -3.03 2.98 -0.94
N GLU A 58 -2.32 4.10 -0.93
CA GLU A 58 -1.23 4.34 0.03
C GLU A 58 -1.72 4.39 1.46
N GLN A 59 -2.78 5.17 1.73
CA GLN A 59 -3.40 5.23 3.05
C GLN A 59 -3.87 3.84 3.51
N ALA A 60 -4.53 3.08 2.65
CA ALA A 60 -4.98 1.72 2.97
C ALA A 60 -3.81 0.76 3.26
N ALA A 61 -2.69 0.88 2.53
CA ALA A 61 -1.50 0.09 2.80
C ALA A 61 -0.86 0.47 4.15
N ASP A 62 -0.85 1.77 4.49
CA ASP A 62 -0.32 2.25 5.77
C ASP A 62 -1.19 1.82 6.95
N GLU A 63 -2.52 1.87 6.83
CA GLU A 63 -3.45 1.37 7.86
C GLU A 63 -3.20 -0.12 8.16
N LYS A 64 -3.02 -0.95 7.13
CA LYS A 64 -2.70 -2.37 7.32
C LYS A 64 -1.34 -2.57 7.97
N ARG A 65 -0.34 -1.76 7.61
CA ARG A 65 1.00 -1.79 8.24
C ARG A 65 0.90 -1.44 9.73
N LEU A 66 0.13 -0.40 10.07
CA LEU A 66 -0.10 -0.01 11.46
C LEU A 66 -0.79 -1.12 12.25
N ALA A 67 -1.79 -1.78 11.66
CA ALA A 67 -2.45 -2.92 12.29
C ALA A 67 -1.47 -4.08 12.57
N MET A 68 -0.53 -4.35 11.66
CA MET A 68 0.54 -5.34 11.88
C MET A 68 1.49 -4.93 13.02
N ASP A 69 1.89 -3.66 13.07
CA ASP A 69 2.74 -3.14 14.15
C ASP A 69 2.03 -3.25 15.51
N GLU A 70 0.74 -2.91 15.58
CA GLU A 70 -0.08 -3.06 16.79
C GLU A 70 -0.22 -4.52 17.21
N PHE A 71 -0.39 -5.43 16.26
CA PHE A 71 -0.46 -6.86 16.53
C PHE A 71 0.84 -7.36 17.18
N LEU A 72 1.99 -7.00 16.61
CA LEU A 72 3.29 -7.39 17.16
C LEU A 72 3.50 -6.88 18.59
N LYS A 73 3.16 -5.61 18.86
CA LYS A 73 3.21 -5.06 20.21
C LYS A 73 2.38 -5.91 21.19
N ARG A 74 1.13 -6.23 20.84
CA ARG A 74 0.24 -7.00 21.73
C ARG A 74 0.70 -8.45 21.98
N VAL A 75 1.42 -9.07 21.04
CA VAL A 75 1.83 -10.47 21.13
C VAL A 75 3.19 -10.63 21.83
N PHE A 76 4.06 -9.62 21.71
CA PHE A 76 5.44 -9.69 22.15
C PHE A 76 5.78 -8.76 23.33
N ASP A 77 4.95 -7.76 23.65
CA ASP A 77 5.01 -7.00 24.91
C ASP A 77 4.30 -7.73 26.06
#